data_AF-A0A2I0IZB2-F1
#
_entry.id   AF-A0A2I0IZB2-F1
#
_cell.length_a   1.000
_cell.length_b   1.000
_cell.length_c   1.000
_cell.angle_alpha   90.00
_cell.angle_beta   90.00
_cell.angle_gamma   90.00
#
_symmetry.space_group_name_H-M   'P 1'
#
loop_
_entity.id
_entity.type
_entity.pdbx_description
1 polymer ?
#
loop_
_entity_poly.entity_id
_entity_poly.type
_entity_poly.pdbx_seq_one_letter_code
_entity_poly.pdbx_strand_id
1 'polypeptide(L)'
;MHLIQGSSYRPSKLPPKPLEIWAYEGSPFCKLVREVLVELELPHLVRCCARGSPKRQMLYEKAGCFQVPYLVDPNTGVQMFESAEIVEYLQATYAL
;
A
#
# COMPACT_ATOMS: atom_id res chain seq x y z
N MET A 1 -3.97 9.61 -20.31
CA MET A 1 -4.06 8.14 -20.21
C MET A 1 -2.63 7.61 -20.13
N HIS A 2 -2.07 7.49 -18.92
CA HIS A 2 -0.69 7.00 -18.70
C HIS A 2 -0.75 5.47 -18.53
N LEU A 3 -0.42 4.74 -19.59
CA LEU A 3 -0.51 3.28 -19.66
C LEU A 3 0.90 2.71 -19.55
N ILE A 4 1.45 2.60 -18.33
CA ILE A 4 2.48 1.66 -17.83
C ILE A 4 3.18 2.22 -16.57
N GLN A 5 2.44 2.38 -15.47
CA GLN A 5 3.08 2.54 -14.17
C GLN A 5 3.37 1.14 -13.59
N GLY A 6 4.55 0.94 -12.99
CA GLY A 6 5.01 -0.36 -12.47
C GLY A 6 5.93 -1.17 -13.39
N SER A 7 6.32 -0.67 -14.57
CA SER A 7 7.26 -1.35 -15.48
C SER A 7 8.69 -0.79 -15.46
N SER A 8 8.93 0.25 -14.67
CA SER A 8 10.25 0.82 -14.40
C SER A 8 10.45 0.95 -12.90
N TYR A 9 11.70 0.90 -12.46
CA TYR A 9 12.04 1.21 -11.07
C TYR A 9 12.59 2.65 -10.99
N ARG A 10 12.49 3.26 -9.81
CA ARG A 10 13.03 4.58 -9.48
C ARG A 10 13.82 4.48 -8.17
N PRO A 11 14.90 5.26 -8.02
CA PRO A 11 15.66 5.29 -6.77
C PRO A 11 14.76 5.62 -5.57
N SER A 12 14.97 4.90 -4.48
CA SER A 12 14.24 5.11 -3.23
C SER A 12 15.12 4.95 -2.00
N LYS A 13 14.71 5.58 -0.91
CA LYS A 13 15.23 5.32 0.42
C LYS A 13 14.54 4.07 0.97
N LEU A 14 15.23 2.95 1.02
CA LEU A 14 14.64 1.71 1.52
C LEU A 14 14.29 1.80 3.02
N PRO A 15 13.06 1.43 3.41
CA PRO A 15 12.67 1.39 4.81
C PRO A 15 13.39 0.24 5.56
N PRO A 16 13.83 0.46 6.82
CA PRO A 16 14.46 -0.59 7.62
C PRO A 16 13.56 -1.80 7.91
N LYS A 17 12.24 -1.58 8.02
CA LYS A 17 11.22 -2.63 8.19
C LYS A 17 10.25 -2.60 7.01
N PRO A 18 9.76 -3.76 6.55
CA PRO A 18 8.80 -3.81 5.45
C PRO A 18 7.51 -3.09 5.82
N LEU A 19 6.92 -2.39 4.85
CA LEU A 19 5.59 -1.79 4.97
C LEU A 19 4.53 -2.91 5.01
N GLU A 20 3.39 -2.67 5.64
CA GLU A 20 2.26 -3.60 5.58
C GLU A 20 1.09 -2.98 4.82
N ILE A 21 0.56 -3.73 3.85
CA ILE A 21 -0.48 -3.26 2.94
C ILE A 21 -1.66 -4.22 3.00
N TRP A 22 -2.81 -3.74 3.45
CA TRP A 22 -4.06 -4.48 3.36
C TRP A 22 -4.71 -4.14 2.02
N ALA A 23 -4.78 -5.14 1.14
CA ALA A 23 -5.19 -4.93 -0.25
C ALA A 23 -6.11 -6.04 -0.75
N TYR A 24 -6.90 -5.72 -1.76
CA TYR A 24 -7.64 -6.69 -2.56
C TYR A 24 -7.20 -6.56 -4.01
N GLU A 25 -6.71 -7.66 -4.59
CA GLU A 25 -6.09 -7.65 -5.93
C GLU A 25 -7.01 -7.12 -7.03
N GLY A 26 -8.31 -7.40 -6.94
CA GLY A 26 -9.31 -6.90 -7.89
C GLY A 26 -9.69 -5.43 -7.71
N SER A 27 -9.12 -4.70 -6.74
CA SER A 27 -9.43 -3.29 -6.52
C SER A 27 -8.53 -2.38 -7.37
N PRO A 28 -9.09 -1.48 -8.19
CA PRO A 28 -8.30 -0.51 -8.95
C PRO A 28 -7.53 0.46 -8.03
N PHE A 29 -8.03 0.75 -6.83
CA PHE A 29 -7.34 1.60 -5.87
C PHE A 29 -6.10 0.92 -5.26
N CYS A 30 -6.18 -0.40 -5.04
CA CYS A 30 -5.01 -1.18 -4.60
C CYS A 30 -3.96 -1.29 -5.70
N LYS A 31 -4.37 -1.32 -6.97
CA LYS A 31 -3.44 -1.30 -8.12
C LYS A 31 -2.56 -0.05 -8.11
N LEU A 32 -3.12 1.13 -7.86
CA LEU A 32 -2.36 2.39 -7.80
C LEU A 32 -1.24 2.34 -6.74
N VAL A 33 -1.58 1.90 -5.53
CA VAL A 33 -0.60 1.77 -4.44
C VAL A 33 0.46 0.72 -4.76
N ARG A 34 0.06 -0.42 -5.33
CA ARG A 34 0.99 -1.49 -5.72
C ARG A 34 1.96 -1.06 -6.80
N GLU A 35 1.50 -0.32 -7.80
CA GLU A 35 2.38 0.23 -8.85
C GLU A 35 3.46 1.10 -8.22
N VAL A 36 3.12 2.01 -7.30
CA VAL A 36 4.10 2.87 -6.62
C VAL A 36 5.05 2.08 -5.72
N LEU A 37 4.55 1.09 -4.96
CA LEU A 37 5.41 0.23 -4.14
C LEU A 37 6.44 -0.54 -4.97
N VAL A 38 6.02 -1.03 -6.15
CA VAL A 38 6.90 -1.76 -7.08
C VAL A 38 7.88 -0.81 -7.76
N GLU A 39 7.43 0.35 -8.23
CA GLU A 39 8.31 1.35 -8.85
C GLU A 39 9.38 1.86 -7.89
N LEU A 40 9.05 2.03 -6.61
CA LEU A 40 10.00 2.46 -5.58
C LEU A 40 10.74 1.26 -4.94
N GLU A 41 10.51 0.03 -5.40
CA GLU A 41 11.12 -1.20 -4.87
C GLU A 41 11.00 -1.34 -3.33
N LEU A 42 9.90 -0.84 -2.76
CA LEU A 42 9.72 -0.81 -1.31
C LEU A 42 9.34 -2.21 -0.81
N PRO A 43 10.09 -2.80 0.14
CA PRO A 43 9.76 -4.08 0.71
C PRO A 43 8.44 -3.97 1.49
N HIS A 44 7.47 -4.84 1.19
CA HIS A 44 6.16 -4.79 1.80
C HIS A 44 5.51 -6.17 1.96
N LEU A 45 4.69 -6.30 2.99
CA LEU A 45 3.87 -7.47 3.29
C LEU A 45 2.42 -7.20 2.88
N VAL A 46 1.88 -8.01 1.98
CA VAL A 46 0.49 -7.87 1.53
C VAL A 46 -0.45 -8.74 2.36
N ARG A 47 -1.40 -8.11 3.05
CA ARG A 47 -2.55 -8.76 3.70
C ARG A 47 -3.74 -8.79 2.74
N CYS A 48 -3.85 -9.88 1.98
CA CYS A 48 -4.93 -10.04 0.99
C CYS A 48 -6.32 -10.12 1.64
N CYS A 49 -7.17 -9.13 1.33
CA CYS A 49 -8.54 -8.94 1.80
C CYS A 49 -9.59 -9.33 0.75
N ALA A 50 -9.31 -10.38 -0.03
CA ALA A 50 -10.25 -10.93 -1.02
C ALA A 50 -11.63 -11.23 -0.41
N ARG A 51 -12.65 -11.29 -1.27
CA ARG A 51 -14.02 -11.63 -0.84
C ARG A 51 -14.01 -12.95 -0.05
N GLY A 52 -14.67 -12.96 1.11
CA GLY A 52 -14.69 -14.10 2.02
C GLY A 52 -13.46 -14.27 2.92
N SER A 53 -12.41 -13.45 2.76
CA SER A 53 -11.21 -13.54 3.61
C SER A 53 -11.51 -13.09 5.04
N PRO A 54 -11.08 -13.83 6.09
CA PRO A 54 -11.21 -13.40 7.48
C PRO A 54 -10.37 -12.14 7.78
N LYS A 55 -9.40 -11.81 6.91
CA LYS A 55 -8.61 -10.57 7.00
C LYS A 55 -9.46 -9.31 6.87
N ARG A 56 -10.65 -9.39 6.26
CA ARG A 56 -11.58 -8.26 6.20
C ARG A 56 -12.09 -7.87 7.59
N GLN A 57 -12.42 -8.88 8.40
CA GLN A 57 -12.85 -8.69 9.78
C GLN A 57 -11.69 -8.19 10.65
N MET A 58 -10.49 -8.75 10.49
CA MET A 58 -9.30 -8.27 11.20
C MET A 58 -8.97 -6.80 10.88
N LEU A 59 -9.15 -6.37 9.62
CA LEU A 59 -8.98 -4.97 9.26
C LEU A 59 -10.06 -4.08 9.90
N TYR A 60 -11.31 -4.54 9.91
CA TYR A 60 -12.40 -3.83 10.59
C TYR A 60 -12.14 -3.66 12.08
N GLU A 61 -11.70 -4.71 12.77
CA GLU A 61 -11.33 -4.65 14.19
C GLU A 61 -10.14 -3.73 14.45
N LYS A 62 -9.18 -3.70 13.51
CA LYS A 62 -7.99 -2.86 13.61
C LYS A 62 -8.27 -1.38 13.35
N ALA A 63 -9.11 -1.05 12.38
CA ALA A 63 -9.25 0.31 11.85
C ALA A 63 -10.66 0.91 12.02
N GLY A 64 -11.60 0.17 12.60
CA GLY A 64 -12.98 0.59 12.84
C GLY A 64 -13.89 0.52 11.59
N CYS A 65 -13.32 0.32 10.41
CA CYS A 65 -14.05 0.11 9.17
C CYS A 65 -13.29 -0.84 8.24
N PHE A 66 -14.01 -1.44 7.28
CA PHE A 66 -13.38 -2.19 6.21
C PHE A 66 -13.31 -1.31 4.95
N GLN A 67 -12.10 -0.87 4.62
CA GLN A 67 -11.77 -0.20 3.36
C GLN A 67 -10.38 -0.62 2.92
N VAL A 68 -10.14 -0.74 1.61
CA VAL A 68 -8.81 -1.03 1.06
C VAL A 68 -8.52 -0.13 -0.14
N PRO A 69 -7.26 0.29 -0.37
CA PRO A 69 -6.05 -0.07 0.39
C PRO A 69 -5.97 0.57 1.78
N TYR A 70 -5.24 -0.09 2.69
CA TYR A 70 -4.83 0.48 3.97
C TYR A 70 -3.35 0.21 4.20
N LEU A 71 -2.58 1.28 4.42
CA LEU A 71 -1.14 1.25 4.65
C LEU A 71 -0.86 1.25 6.16
N VAL A 72 0.11 0.45 6.57
CA VAL A 72 0.77 0.54 7.88
C VAL A 72 2.27 0.65 7.66
N ASP A 73 2.84 1.75 8.12
CA ASP A 73 4.28 1.99 8.10
C ASP A 73 4.86 1.88 9.52
N PRO A 74 5.55 0.77 9.86
CA PRO A 74 6.14 0.60 11.18
C PRO A 74 7.40 1.45 11.40
N ASN A 75 7.91 2.14 10.36
CA ASN A 75 9.10 2.97 10.44
C ASN A 75 8.77 4.40 10.91
N THR A 76 7.56 4.88 10.62
CA THR A 76 7.06 6.22 10.99
C THR A 76 5.90 6.19 11.96
N GLY A 77 5.23 5.04 12.12
CA GLY A 77 4.01 4.88 12.91
C GLY A 77 2.73 5.26 12.15
N VAL A 78 2.87 5.67 10.88
CA VAL A 78 1.75 6.07 10.03
C VAL A 78 0.86 4.89 9.70
N GLN A 79 -0.45 5.12 9.78
CA GLN A 79 -1.48 4.19 9.35
C GLN A 79 -2.58 4.99 8.65
N MET A 80 -2.91 4.66 7.40
CA MET A 80 -3.81 5.49 6.60
C MET A 80 -4.59 4.72 5.54
N PHE A 81 -5.75 5.29 5.17
CA PHE A 81 -6.57 4.89 4.02
C PHE A 81 -6.29 5.82 2.83
N GLU A 82 -7.19 5.80 1.84
CA GLU A 82 -7.18 6.62 0.63
C GLU A 82 -5.98 6.38 -0.29
N SER A 83 -6.21 5.74 -1.44
CA SER A 83 -5.11 5.36 -2.33
C SER A 83 -4.30 6.55 -2.84
N ALA A 84 -4.93 7.71 -3.03
CA ALA A 84 -4.23 8.93 -3.46
C ALA A 84 -3.27 9.42 -2.37
N GLU A 85 -3.75 9.52 -1.12
CA GLU A 85 -2.93 9.93 0.02
C GLU A 85 -1.80 8.94 0.30
N ILE A 86 -2.06 7.64 0.19
CA ILE A 86 -1.02 6.61 0.31
C ILE A 86 0.05 6.79 -0.76
N VAL A 87 -0.34 7.04 -2.01
CA VAL A 87 0.63 7.27 -3.10
C VAL A 87 1.46 8.53 -2.83
N GLU A 88 0.83 9.63 -2.45
CA GLU A 88 1.52 10.87 -2.09
C GLU A 88 2.49 10.66 -0.93
N TYR A 89 2.06 9.94 0.11
CA TYR A 89 2.90 9.58 1.25
C TYR A 89 4.13 8.77 0.85
N LEU A 90 3.97 7.71 0.05
CA LEU A 90 5.07 6.87 -0.39
C LEU A 90 6.10 7.66 -1.21
N GLN A 91 5.62 8.52 -2.11
CA GLN A 91 6.48 9.40 -2.91
C GLN A 91 7.24 10.39 -2.01
N ALA A 92 6.53 11.11 -1.13
CA ALA A 92 7.14 12.11 -0.27
C ALA A 92 8.13 11.53 0.77
N THR A 93 7.89 10.29 1.21
CA THR A 93 8.67 9.66 2.28
C THR A 93 9.88 8.89 1.76
N TYR A 94 9.74 8.24 0.60
CA TYR A 94 10.70 7.24 0.14
C TYR A 94 11.29 7.48 -1.25
N ALA A 95 10.71 8.31 -2.11
CA ALA A 95 11.36 8.63 -3.38
C ALA A 95 12.63 9.48 -3.15
N LEU A 96 13.63 9.33 -4.03
CA LEU A 96 14.87 10.13 -4.07
C LEU A 96 14.87 11.11 -5.25
#